data_AF-A0A960TAP7-F1
#
_entry.id   AF-A0A960TAP7-F1
#
_cell.length_a   1.000
_cell.length_b   1.000
_cell.length_c   1.000
_cell.angle_alpha   90.00
_cell.angle_beta   90.00
_cell.angle_gamma   90.00
#
_symmetry.space_group_name_H-M   'P 1'
#
loop_
_entity.id
_entity.type
_entity.pdbx_description
1 polymer ?
#
loop_
_entity_poly.entity_id
_entity_poly.type
_entity_poly.pdbx_seq_one_letter_code
_entity_poly.pdbx_strand_id
1 'polypeptide(L)'
;TDAKWLSRFTDGKIAAKVISDVKDFQRLREMRTSLDQDIVELFSTLAGREQPSGQAMDAAAKKSDSLTYESQIDGKRRTLSLALLYFHFFNHQTYHRGQLTVVLRQLGIKSDMTDIVWMLDP
;
A
#
# COMPACT_ATOMS: atom_id res chain seq x y z
N THR A 1 -0.94 9.06 -0.48
CA THR A 1 -0.72 8.07 0.59
C THR A 1 -1.49 6.81 0.26
N ASP A 2 -1.03 5.67 0.75
CA ASP A 2 -1.61 4.34 0.52
C ASP A 2 -3.09 4.27 0.88
N ALA A 3 -3.48 4.97 1.95
CA ALA A 3 -4.87 5.02 2.41
C ALA A 3 -5.84 5.62 1.36
N LYS A 4 -5.38 6.53 0.49
CA LYS A 4 -6.18 7.05 -0.63
C LYS A 4 -6.39 6.02 -1.74
N TRP A 5 -5.47 5.07 -1.89
CA TRP A 5 -5.62 3.97 -2.84
C TRP A 5 -6.53 2.88 -2.27
N LEU A 6 -6.41 2.57 -0.98
CA LEU A 6 -7.31 1.64 -0.30
C LEU A 6 -8.77 2.11 -0.33
N SER A 7 -9.02 3.41 -0.14
CA SER A 7 -10.38 3.95 -0.26
C SER A 7 -10.95 3.78 -1.66
N ARG A 8 -10.10 3.78 -2.70
CA ARG A 8 -10.53 3.54 -4.09
C ARG A 8 -10.82 2.06 -4.35
N PHE A 9 -10.00 1.16 -3.83
CA PHE A 9 -10.21 -0.29 -3.99
C PHE A 9 -11.44 -0.80 -3.26
N THR A 10 -11.85 -0.10 -2.20
CA THR A 10 -12.93 -0.52 -1.31
C THR A 10 -14.19 0.32 -1.44
N ASP A 11 -14.27 1.18 -2.46
CA ASP A 11 -15.38 2.13 -2.66
C ASP A 11 -15.72 2.93 -1.39
N GLY A 12 -14.67 3.46 -0.75
CA GLY A 12 -14.76 4.31 0.43
C GLY A 12 -14.91 3.59 1.77
N LYS A 13 -15.09 2.26 1.81
CA LYS A 13 -15.23 1.50 3.07
C LYS A 13 -14.02 1.68 4.00
N ILE A 14 -12.82 1.72 3.41
CA ILE A 14 -11.59 2.01 4.14
C ILE A 14 -11.23 3.47 3.88
N ALA A 15 -11.59 4.34 4.82
CA ALA A 15 -11.35 5.77 4.70
C ALA A 15 -9.87 6.13 4.80
N ALA A 16 -9.41 7.05 3.96
CA ALA A 16 -8.07 7.60 4.07
C ALA A 16 -7.95 8.46 5.34
N LYS A 17 -7.13 8.01 6.30
CA LYS A 17 -6.87 8.76 7.54
C LYS A 17 -5.79 9.83 7.30
N VAL A 18 -6.05 11.05 7.75
CA VAL A 18 -5.06 12.14 7.80
C VAL A 18 -4.22 11.95 9.07
N ILE A 19 -2.89 11.92 8.92
CA ILE A 19 -1.96 11.66 10.03
C ILE A 19 -1.09 12.89 10.40
N SER A 20 -1.20 13.99 9.66
CA SER A 20 -0.34 15.17 9.80
C SER A 20 -0.39 15.81 11.18
N ASP A 21 -1.52 15.68 11.89
CA ASP A 21 -1.72 16.32 13.19
C ASP A 21 -1.46 15.37 14.38
N VAL A 22 -1.12 14.11 14.10
CA VAL A 22 -0.85 13.11 15.15
C VAL A 22 0.60 13.26 15.62
N LYS A 23 0.80 13.83 16.81
CA LYS A 23 2.12 14.07 17.40
C LYS A 23 2.64 12.91 18.27
N ASP A 24 1.81 11.92 18.55
CA ASP A 24 2.16 10.77 19.37
C ASP A 24 2.58 9.57 18.50
N PHE A 25 3.83 9.15 18.67
CA PHE A 25 4.39 7.99 17.98
C PHE A 25 3.68 6.68 18.34
N GLN A 26 3.17 6.52 19.57
CA GLN A 26 2.40 5.33 19.91
C GLN A 26 1.10 5.28 19.11
N ARG A 27 0.39 6.40 19.05
CA ARG A 27 -0.81 6.51 18.23
C ARG A 27 -0.53 6.26 16.74
N LEU A 28 0.58 6.79 16.19
CA LEU A 28 0.98 6.53 14.81
C LEU A 28 1.23 5.03 14.54
N ARG A 29 1.84 4.31 15.49
CA ARG A 29 2.04 2.86 15.40
C ARG A 29 0.73 2.11 15.37
N GLU A 30 -0.20 2.42 16.27
CA GLU A 30 -1.54 1.81 16.29
C GLU A 30 -2.29 2.03 14.98
N MET A 31 -2.24 3.25 14.45
CA MET A 31 -2.86 3.59 13.16
C MET A 31 -2.23 2.80 12.01
N ARG A 32 -0.91 2.58 12.04
CA ARG A 32 -0.22 1.75 11.05
C ARG A 32 -0.63 0.29 11.17
N THR A 33 -0.64 -0.28 12.37
CA THR A 33 -1.05 -1.68 12.60
C THR A 33 -2.48 -1.93 12.14
N SER A 34 -3.40 -1.00 12.43
CA SER A 34 -4.78 -1.07 11.93
C SER A 34 -4.84 -1.02 10.38
N LEU A 35 -4.03 -0.16 9.75
CA LEU A 35 -3.96 -0.10 8.29
C LEU A 35 -3.34 -1.37 7.68
N ASP A 36 -2.39 -2.00 8.35
CA ASP A 36 -1.81 -3.27 7.92
C ASP A 36 -2.84 -4.41 7.95
N GLN A 37 -3.67 -4.45 8.99
CA GLN A 37 -4.78 -5.42 9.09
C GLN A 37 -5.78 -5.23 7.95
N ASP A 38 -6.17 -3.98 7.67
CA ASP A 38 -7.05 -3.62 6.55
C ASP A 38 -6.48 -4.10 5.19
N ILE A 39 -5.17 -3.94 4.98
CA ILE A 39 -4.48 -4.39 3.77
C ILE A 39 -4.50 -5.92 3.68
N VAL A 40 -4.15 -6.61 4.77
CA VAL A 40 -4.14 -8.08 4.81
C VAL A 40 -5.54 -8.62 4.50
N GLU A 41 -6.58 -8.09 5.14
CA GLU A 41 -7.96 -8.54 4.92
C GLU A 41 -8.42 -8.34 3.47
N LEU A 42 -8.11 -7.17 2.88
CA LEU A 42 -8.43 -6.88 1.48
C LEU A 42 -7.80 -7.91 0.54
N PHE A 43 -6.50 -8.17 0.68
CA PHE A 43 -5.78 -9.06 -0.23
C PHE A 43 -6.08 -10.55 0.04
N SER A 44 -6.37 -10.95 1.28
CA SER A 44 -6.88 -12.30 1.58
C SER A 44 -8.24 -12.55 0.95
N THR A 45 -9.11 -11.54 0.89
CA THR A 45 -10.41 -11.64 0.21
C THR A 45 -10.25 -11.76 -1.30
N LEU A 46 -9.31 -11.00 -1.89
CA LEU A 46 -9.03 -11.04 -3.32
C LEU A 46 -8.40 -12.36 -3.80
N ALA A 47 -7.56 -12.98 -2.97
CA ALA A 47 -6.92 -14.27 -3.27
C ALA A 47 -7.88 -15.48 -3.19
N GLY A 48 -9.06 -15.30 -2.58
CA GLY A 48 -9.82 -16.41 -2.00
C GLY A 48 -9.12 -16.90 -0.73
N ARG A 49 -9.89 -17.16 0.34
CA ARG A 49 -9.36 -17.46 1.69
C ARG A 49 -8.37 -18.63 1.80
N GLU A 50 -8.14 -19.38 0.73
CA GLU A 50 -7.33 -20.61 0.72
C GLU A 50 -5.93 -20.49 0.08
N GLN A 51 -5.54 -19.35 -0.51
CA GLN A 51 -4.28 -19.28 -1.30
C GLN A 51 -3.34 -18.14 -0.84
N PRO A 52 -2.52 -18.36 0.20
CA PRO A 52 -1.56 -17.39 0.69
C PRO A 52 -0.16 -17.61 0.05
N SER A 53 -0.01 -17.44 -1.27
CA SER A 53 1.33 -17.27 -1.89
C SER A 53 1.22 -16.98 -3.38
N GLY A 54 1.80 -15.88 -3.88
CA GLY A 54 2.06 -15.56 -5.30
C GLY A 54 0.84 -15.36 -6.22
N GLN A 55 -0.15 -16.26 -6.12
CA GLN A 55 -1.33 -16.35 -6.97
C GLN A 55 -2.38 -15.28 -6.67
N ALA A 56 -2.29 -14.56 -5.54
CA ALA A 56 -3.18 -13.45 -5.24
C ALA A 56 -3.04 -12.31 -6.27
N MET A 57 -1.81 -12.03 -6.71
CA MET A 57 -1.56 -11.05 -7.77
C MET A 57 -2.01 -11.57 -9.14
N ASP A 58 -1.81 -12.86 -9.42
CA ASP A 58 -2.28 -13.50 -10.66
C ASP A 58 -3.81 -13.57 -10.74
N ALA A 59 -4.48 -13.84 -9.61
CA ALA A 59 -5.94 -13.84 -9.50
C ALA A 59 -6.52 -12.43 -9.63
N ALA A 60 -5.88 -11.44 -8.99
CA ALA A 60 -6.20 -10.03 -9.17
C ALA A 60 -5.95 -9.53 -10.61
N ALA A 61 -4.99 -10.13 -11.33
CA ALA A 61 -4.72 -9.86 -12.73
C ALA A 61 -5.66 -10.58 -13.70
N LYS A 62 -6.15 -11.76 -13.33
CA LYS A 62 -7.17 -12.51 -14.09
C LYS A 62 -8.57 -11.90 -13.98
N LYS A 63 -8.88 -11.21 -12.89
CA LYS A 63 -10.14 -10.48 -12.75
C LYS A 63 -10.04 -9.19 -13.57
N SER A 64 -10.65 -9.19 -14.75
CA SER A 64 -10.67 -8.11 -15.74
C SER A 64 -11.41 -6.84 -15.29
N ASP A 65 -11.28 -6.44 -14.03
CA ASP A 65 -11.87 -5.22 -13.49
C ASP A 65 -10.88 -4.07 -13.69
N SER A 66 -11.38 -2.99 -14.31
CA SER A 66 -10.67 -1.72 -14.38
C SER A 66 -11.33 -0.76 -13.40
N LEU A 67 -10.52 0.09 -12.77
CA LEU A 67 -11.01 1.15 -11.91
C LEU A 67 -10.84 2.48 -12.64
N THR A 68 -11.94 3.22 -12.76
CA THR A 68 -11.91 4.62 -13.18
C THR A 68 -11.88 5.53 -11.97
N TYR A 69 -10.92 6.45 -11.93
CA TYR A 69 -10.80 7.43 -10.86
C TYR A 69 -10.34 8.79 -11.40
N GLU A 70 -10.63 9.84 -10.64
CA GLU A 70 -10.05 11.17 -10.87
C GLU A 70 -8.84 11.36 -9.97
N SER A 71 -7.74 11.82 -10.56
CA SER A 71 -6.53 12.14 -9.80
C SER A 71 -6.70 13.45 -9.06
N GLN A 72 -6.51 13.41 -7.75
CA GLN A 72 -6.50 14.60 -6.90
C GLN A 72 -5.27 15.49 -7.10
N ILE A 73 -4.29 15.06 -7.91
CA ILE A 73 -3.07 15.83 -8.17
C ILE A 73 -3.24 16.73 -9.39
N ASP A 74 -3.84 16.20 -10.46
CA ASP A 74 -3.91 16.88 -11.76
C ASP A 74 -5.33 16.93 -12.36
N GLY A 75 -6.35 16.47 -11.62
CA GLY A 75 -7.76 16.48 -12.04
C GLY A 75 -8.09 15.54 -13.19
N LYS A 76 -7.12 14.76 -13.70
CA LYS A 76 -7.33 13.91 -14.87
C LYS A 76 -8.01 12.60 -14.46
N ARG A 77 -9.06 12.24 -15.21
CA ARG A 77 -9.71 10.93 -15.14
C ARG A 77 -8.81 9.86 -15.77
N ARG A 78 -8.65 8.74 -15.08
CA ARG A 78 -7.84 7.60 -15.50
C ARG A 78 -8.62 6.32 -15.29
N THR A 79 -8.49 5.40 -16.24
CA THR A 79 -9.02 4.03 -16.15
C THR A 79 -7.83 3.08 -16.27
N LEU A 80 -7.55 2.32 -15.22
CA LEU A 80 -6.42 1.39 -15.16
C LEU A 80 -6.92 0.03 -14.66
N SER A 81 -6.24 -1.05 -15.08
CA SER A 81 -6.54 -2.38 -14.56
C SER A 81 -6.25 -2.44 -13.05
N LEU A 82 -7.06 -3.22 -12.31
CA LEU A 82 -6.82 -3.42 -10.89
C LEU A 82 -5.43 -4.00 -10.62
N ALA A 83 -4.92 -4.91 -11.45
CA ALA A 83 -3.55 -5.43 -11.32
C ALA A 83 -2.48 -4.34 -11.35
N LEU A 84 -2.57 -3.42 -12.31
CA LEU A 84 -1.61 -2.30 -12.38
C LEU A 84 -1.74 -1.40 -11.14
N LEU A 85 -2.95 -1.20 -10.65
CA LEU A 85 -3.19 -0.39 -9.46
C LEU A 85 -2.70 -1.05 -8.17
N TYR A 86 -2.81 -2.37 -8.03
CA TYR A 86 -2.24 -3.10 -6.90
C TYR A 86 -0.71 -3.09 -6.95
N PHE A 87 -0.10 -3.29 -8.13
CA PHE A 87 1.33 -3.14 -8.28
C PHE A 87 1.79 -1.73 -7.91
N HIS A 88 1.09 -0.70 -8.42
CA HIS A 88 1.34 0.69 -8.07
C HIS A 88 1.24 0.92 -6.55
N PHE A 89 0.23 0.34 -5.89
CA PHE A 89 0.03 0.46 -4.44
C PHE A 89 1.24 -0.04 -3.65
N PHE A 90 1.77 -1.25 -3.95
CA PHE A 90 2.95 -1.77 -3.28
C PHE A 90 4.23 -1.02 -3.65
N ASN A 91 4.39 -0.63 -4.92
CA ASN A 91 5.52 0.17 -5.37
C ASN A 91 5.55 1.58 -4.75
N HIS A 92 4.38 2.16 -4.48
CA HIS A 92 4.28 3.45 -3.80
C HIS A 92 4.80 3.38 -2.36
N GLN A 93 4.64 2.22 -1.70
CA GLN A 93 5.19 1.98 -0.36
C GLN A 93 6.72 1.87 -0.38
N THR A 94 7.28 1.09 -1.32
CA THR A 94 8.75 0.96 -1.46
C THR A 94 9.39 2.31 -1.77
N TYR A 95 8.76 3.12 -2.62
CA TYR A 95 9.18 4.49 -2.94
C TYR A 95 9.33 5.37 -1.68
N HIS A 96 8.29 5.44 -0.84
CA HIS A 96 8.34 6.25 0.39
C HIS A 96 9.30 5.69 1.44
N ARG A 97 9.41 4.37 1.59
CA ARG A 97 10.43 3.77 2.48
C ARG A 97 11.85 4.12 2.02
N GLY A 98 12.09 4.12 0.71
CA GLY A 98 13.37 4.55 0.13
C GLY A 98 13.73 5.99 0.50
N GLN A 99 12.76 6.92 0.43
CA GLN A 99 12.97 8.31 0.85
C GLN A 99 13.39 8.42 2.33
N LEU A 100 12.72 7.69 3.23
CA LEU A 100 13.07 7.68 4.66
C LEU A 100 14.44 7.05 4.92
N THR A 101 14.76 5.96 4.24
CA THR A 101 16.07 5.30 4.32
C THR A 101 17.21 6.25 3.97
N VAL A 102 17.06 7.09 2.93
CA VAL A 102 18.07 8.09 2.58
C VAL A 102 18.27 9.10 3.71
N VAL A 103 17.19 9.65 4.25
CA VAL A 103 17.26 10.65 5.34
C VAL A 103 17.91 10.05 6.60
N LEU A 104 17.52 8.85 7.01
CA LEU A 104 18.11 8.18 8.18
C LEU A 104 19.63 7.97 8.00
N ARG A 105 20.05 7.51 6.82
CA ARG A 105 21.48 7.31 6.52
C ARG A 105 22.26 8.62 6.52
N GLN A 106 21.68 9.70 5.99
CA GLN A 106 22.30 11.04 6.04
C GLN A 106 22.50 11.54 7.48
N LEU A 107 21.64 11.12 8.42
CA LEU A 107 21.78 11.40 9.85
C LEU A 107 22.72 10.42 10.57
N GLY A 108 23.39 9.51 9.85
CA GLY A 108 24.24 8.48 10.43
C GLY A 108 23.47 7.35 11.14
N ILE A 109 22.15 7.30 10.99
CA ILE A 109 21.29 6.27 11.59
C ILE A 109 21.23 5.08 10.64
N LYS A 110 21.47 3.88 11.17
CA LYS A 110 21.29 2.63 10.42
C LYS A 110 19.82 2.47 10.07
N SER A 111 19.54 2.26 8.79
CA SER A 111 18.22 1.87 8.28
C SER A 111 18.20 0.38 7.96
N ASP A 112 17.03 -0.24 7.98
CA ASP A 112 16.86 -1.59 7.47
C ASP A 112 17.02 -1.65 5.94
N MET A 113 17.29 -2.85 5.42
CA MET A 113 17.31 -3.10 3.98
C MET A 113 15.88 -3.13 3.44
N THR A 114 15.63 -2.34 2.40
CA THR A 114 14.32 -2.25 1.74
C THR A 114 14.26 -3.00 0.42
N ASP A 115 15.37 -3.60 0.00
CA ASP A 115 15.46 -4.43 -1.19
C ASP A 115 14.75 -5.76 -0.93
N ILE A 116 13.90 -6.16 -1.87
CA ILE A 116 12.98 -7.29 -1.70
C ILE A 116 13.72 -8.61 -1.54
N VAL A 117 14.89 -8.78 -2.16
CA VAL A 117 15.65 -10.03 -2.06
C VAL A 117 16.09 -10.25 -0.61
N TRP A 118 16.58 -9.18 0.03
CA TRP A 118 17.06 -9.23 1.42
C TRP A 118 15.94 -9.11 2.45
N MET A 119 14.76 -8.61 2.08
CA MET A 119 13.60 -8.53 2.96
C MET A 119 12.90 -9.90 3.14
N LEU A 120 13.10 -10.81 2.19
CA LEU A 120 12.55 -12.17 2.22
C LEU A 120 13.46 -13.17 2.92
N ASP A 121 14.70 -12.79 3.24
CA ASP A 121 15.61 -13.61 4.02
C ASP A 121 15.15 -13.64 5.50
N PRO A 122 15.06 -14.82 6.12
CA PRO A 122 14.55 -14.99 7.49
C PRO A 122 15.48 -14.46 8.60
#